data_AF-A0A3D3NVC6-F1
#
_entry.id   AF-A0A3D3NVC6-F1
#
_cell.length_a   1.000
_cell.length_b   1.000
_cell.length_c   1.000
_cell.angle_alpha   90.00
_cell.angle_beta   90.00
_cell.angle_gamma   90.00
#
_symmetry.space_group_name_H-M   'P 1'
#
loop_
_entity.id
_entity.type
_entity.pdbx_description
1 polymer ?
#
loop_
_entity_poly.entity_id
_entity_poly.type
_entity_poly.pdbx_seq_one_letter_code
_entity_poly.pdbx_strand_id
1 'polypeptide(L)'
;TQSGTQTRNRVARWTGTSWAALGSGNGGTIHTMTFDISGTLYVGGSFSSAGGGAANNIAHWNGVSWFAIGSGTNLPVHALLAHPAGRLYAGGYFSLAGDKVSGYAAWLDIAAPEIAVFNGASTAPADERNDG
;
A
#
# COMPACT_ATOMS: atom_id res chain seq x y z
N THR A 1 -13.63 25.17 -2.17
CA THR A 1 -14.96 25.29 -2.79
C THR A 1 -15.51 23.88 -3.02
N GLN A 2 -16.62 23.57 -2.36
CA GLN A 2 -17.24 22.24 -2.33
C GLN A 2 -18.14 22.03 -3.56
N SER A 3 -18.22 20.81 -4.08
CA SER A 3 -19.22 20.41 -5.07
C SER A 3 -19.58 18.93 -4.92
N GLY A 4 -20.83 18.68 -4.48
CA GLY A 4 -21.66 17.50 -4.73
C GLY A 4 -21.16 16.12 -4.28
N THR A 5 -21.71 15.59 -3.19
CA THR A 5 -21.68 14.15 -2.78
C THR A 5 -20.33 13.41 -2.84
N GLN A 6 -19.20 14.12 -2.83
CA GLN A 6 -17.90 13.47 -2.96
C GLN A 6 -17.52 12.74 -1.67
N THR A 7 -17.43 11.41 -1.80
CA THR A 7 -16.57 10.56 -0.98
C THR A 7 -15.27 11.31 -0.68
N ARG A 8 -14.81 11.29 0.59
CA ARG A 8 -13.61 12.01 1.03
C ARG A 8 -12.37 11.47 0.30
N ASN A 9 -12.09 12.00 -0.89
CA ASN A 9 -10.97 11.58 -1.72
C ASN A 9 -9.68 12.19 -1.15
N ARG A 10 -8.90 11.36 -0.44
CA ARG A 10 -7.62 11.79 0.17
C ARG A 10 -6.40 11.56 -0.71
N VAL A 11 -6.62 11.21 -1.99
CA VAL A 11 -5.61 11.15 -3.05
C VAL A 11 -6.12 11.95 -4.24
N ALA A 12 -5.28 12.83 -4.75
CA ALA A 12 -5.51 13.55 -6.00
C ALA A 12 -4.27 13.45 -6.89
N ARG A 13 -4.48 13.40 -8.21
CA ARG A 13 -3.41 13.50 -9.21
C ARG A 13 -3.52 14.83 -9.95
N TRP A 14 -2.38 15.41 -10.31
CA TRP A 14 -2.32 16.52 -11.24
C TRP A 14 -2.42 15.99 -12.67
N THR A 15 -3.32 16.55 -13.48
CA THR A 15 -3.53 16.15 -14.88
C THR A 15 -2.66 16.91 -15.88
N GLY A 16 -1.81 17.82 -15.40
CA GLY A 16 -1.14 18.82 -16.24
C GLY A 16 -1.86 20.18 -16.21
N THR A 17 -3.17 20.21 -15.95
CA THR A 17 -3.98 21.43 -15.95
C THR A 17 -4.87 21.59 -14.72
N SER A 18 -5.22 20.51 -14.03
CA SER A 18 -6.06 20.55 -12.83
C SER A 18 -5.73 19.41 -11.86
N TRP A 19 -6.08 19.59 -10.58
CA TRP A 19 -6.12 18.48 -9.63
C TRP A 19 -7.40 17.67 -9.85
N ALA A 20 -7.26 16.35 -9.95
CA ALA A 20 -8.37 15.41 -10.09
C ALA A 20 -8.30 14.34 -8.99
N ALA A 21 -9.45 13.98 -8.42
CA ALA A 21 -9.52 12.88 -7.46
C ALA A 21 -9.12 11.55 -8.10
N LEU A 22 -8.47 10.69 -7.32
CA LEU A 22 -8.10 9.34 -7.76
C LEU A 22 -9.24 8.34 -7.45
N GLY A 23 -10.18 8.22 -8.38
CA GLY A 23 -11.38 7.37 -8.22
C GLY A 23 -12.31 7.84 -7.08
N SER A 24 -13.02 6.90 -6.45
CA SER A 24 -13.87 7.15 -5.27
C SER A 24 -13.09 7.24 -3.95
N GLY A 25 -11.75 7.27 -4.02
CA GLY A 25 -10.86 7.51 -2.89
C GLY A 25 -10.83 6.41 -1.83
N ASN A 26 -10.20 6.72 -0.70
CA ASN A 26 -10.05 5.83 0.44
C ASN A 26 -10.89 6.37 1.60
N GLY A 27 -11.60 5.50 2.31
CA GLY A 27 -12.52 5.91 3.40
C GLY A 27 -11.83 6.52 4.64
N GLY A 28 -10.50 6.59 4.66
CA GLY A 28 -9.70 7.01 5.81
C GLY A 28 -8.44 7.81 5.45
N THR A 29 -7.52 7.96 6.40
CA THR A 29 -6.28 8.73 6.25
C THR A 29 -5.21 7.91 5.55
N ILE A 30 -4.53 8.50 4.58
CA ILE A 30 -3.31 7.91 3.99
C ILE A 30 -2.11 8.54 4.69
N HIS A 31 -1.20 7.71 5.18
CA HIS A 31 0.03 8.13 5.86
C HIS A 31 1.26 8.04 4.95
N THR A 32 1.24 7.14 3.96
CA THR A 32 2.38 6.86 3.10
C THR A 32 1.93 6.38 1.72
N MET A 33 2.77 6.63 0.70
CA MET A 33 2.53 6.23 -0.68
C MET A 33 3.86 5.91 -1.37
N THR A 34 3.86 4.98 -2.32
CA THR A 34 5.03 4.65 -3.16
C THR A 34 4.58 4.14 -4.53
N PHE A 35 5.47 4.17 -5.52
CA PHE A 35 5.23 3.60 -6.85
C PHE A 35 6.19 2.44 -7.08
N ASP A 36 5.71 1.39 -7.75
CA ASP A 36 6.61 0.38 -8.32
C ASP A 36 7.17 0.84 -9.68
N ILE A 37 7.97 -0.04 -10.30
CA ILE A 37 8.54 0.21 -11.63
C ILE A 37 7.50 0.23 -12.76
N SER A 38 6.32 -0.35 -12.54
CA SER A 38 5.22 -0.37 -13.51
C SER A 38 4.35 0.89 -13.47
N GLY A 39 4.56 1.76 -12.48
CA GLY A 39 3.73 2.95 -12.24
C GLY A 39 2.47 2.66 -11.43
N THR A 40 2.36 1.48 -10.82
CA THR A 40 1.31 1.15 -9.87
C THR A 40 1.54 1.93 -8.57
N LEU A 41 0.52 2.66 -8.11
CA LEU A 41 0.56 3.42 -6.86
C LEU A 41 0.13 2.53 -5.71
N TYR A 42 0.95 2.43 -4.67
CA TYR A 42 0.64 1.76 -3.41
C TYR A 42 0.42 2.80 -2.32
N VAL A 43 -0.58 2.59 -1.48
CA VAL A 43 -0.92 3.49 -0.38
C VAL A 43 -1.07 2.73 0.93
N GLY A 44 -0.58 3.33 2.01
CA GLY A 44 -0.66 2.81 3.37
C GLY A 44 -1.21 3.87 4.31
N GLY A 45 -2.04 3.47 5.27
CA GLY A 45 -2.64 4.42 6.20
C GLY A 45 -3.60 3.80 7.21
N SER A 46 -4.53 4.61 7.69
CA SER A 46 -5.64 4.22 8.56
C SER A 46 -6.95 4.32 7.77
N PHE A 47 -7.35 3.23 7.13
CA PHE A 47 -8.57 3.13 6.33
C PHE A 47 -9.06 1.68 6.24
N SER A 48 -10.36 1.50 6.03
CA SER A 48 -11.01 0.19 5.84
C SER A 48 -11.60 0.00 4.43
N SER A 49 -11.46 1.01 3.56
CA SER A 49 -11.94 0.95 2.18
C SER A 49 -11.08 1.76 1.22
N ALA A 50 -11.03 1.29 -0.03
CA ALA A 50 -10.42 1.96 -1.17
C ALA A 50 -11.25 1.70 -2.43
N GLY A 51 -11.54 2.73 -3.22
CA GLY A 51 -12.36 2.58 -4.43
C GLY A 51 -13.81 2.15 -4.18
N GLY A 52 -14.32 2.28 -2.96
CA GLY A 52 -15.64 1.78 -2.56
C GLY A 52 -15.66 0.29 -2.16
N GLY A 53 -14.56 -0.44 -2.35
CA GLY A 53 -14.37 -1.81 -1.88
C GLY A 53 -13.67 -1.87 -0.51
N ALA A 54 -13.76 -3.02 0.16
CA ALA A 54 -13.03 -3.26 1.41
C ALA A 54 -11.51 -3.34 1.14
N ALA A 55 -10.72 -2.61 1.92
CA ALA A 55 -9.27 -2.62 1.88
C ALA A 55 -8.72 -2.16 3.23
N ASN A 56 -8.01 -3.04 3.93
CA ASN A 56 -7.56 -2.76 5.30
C ASN A 56 -6.17 -2.17 5.30
N ASN A 57 -6.07 -0.85 5.50
CA ASN A 57 -4.86 -0.07 5.77
C ASN A 57 -3.78 -0.07 4.68
N ILE A 58 -3.90 -0.90 3.64
CA ILE A 58 -3.03 -0.97 2.49
C ILE A 58 -3.82 -1.31 1.22
N ALA A 59 -3.53 -0.62 0.12
CA ALA A 59 -4.20 -0.79 -1.18
C ALA A 59 -3.26 -0.37 -2.33
N HIS A 60 -3.59 -0.76 -3.56
CA HIS A 60 -2.90 -0.26 -4.75
C HIS A 60 -3.87 0.26 -5.82
N TRP A 61 -3.38 1.14 -6.70
CA TRP A 61 -4.09 1.71 -7.83
C TRP A 61 -3.33 1.45 -9.12
N ASN A 62 -3.99 0.77 -10.05
CA ASN A 62 -3.39 0.34 -11.34
C ASN A 62 -3.53 1.38 -12.47
N GLY A 63 -3.95 2.61 -12.16
CA GLY A 63 -4.27 3.63 -13.16
C GLY A 63 -5.78 3.79 -13.43
N VAL A 64 -6.58 2.78 -13.12
CA VAL A 64 -8.03 2.71 -13.42
C VAL A 64 -8.88 2.39 -12.19
N SER A 65 -8.42 1.53 -11.28
CA SER A 65 -9.19 1.08 -10.11
C SER A 65 -8.29 0.81 -8.90
N TRP A 66 -8.89 0.94 -7.71
CA TRP A 66 -8.25 0.60 -6.45
C TRP A 66 -8.48 -0.88 -6.15
N PHE A 67 -7.47 -1.54 -5.60
CA PHE A 67 -7.50 -2.95 -5.21
C PHE A 67 -6.90 -3.12 -3.81
N ALA A 68 -7.52 -4.01 -3.02
CA ALA A 68 -6.94 -4.46 -1.76
C ALA A 68 -5.67 -5.29 -2.00
N ILE A 69 -4.76 -5.30 -1.02
CA ILE A 69 -3.58 -6.17 -1.03
C ILE A 69 -3.78 -7.26 0.03
N GLY A 70 -4.11 -8.47 -0.44
CA GLY A 70 -4.51 -9.57 0.45
C GLY A 70 -5.60 -9.14 1.44
N SER A 71 -5.51 -9.65 2.67
CA SER A 71 -6.38 -9.24 3.79
C SER A 71 -6.00 -7.89 4.42
N GLY A 72 -4.90 -7.27 3.96
CA GLY A 72 -4.34 -6.04 4.50
C GLY A 72 -3.62 -6.22 5.84
N THR A 73 -3.62 -5.17 6.68
CA THR A 73 -3.04 -5.19 8.03
C THR A 73 -4.07 -4.88 9.10
N ASN A 74 -3.88 -5.38 10.33
CA ASN A 74 -4.82 -5.15 11.43
C ASN A 74 -4.71 -3.77 12.10
N LEU A 75 -3.61 -3.05 11.88
CA LEU A 75 -3.41 -1.66 12.33
C LEU A 75 -2.75 -0.84 11.21
N PRO A 76 -2.73 0.51 11.34
CA PRO A 76 -2.27 1.38 10.27
C PRO A 76 -0.84 1.13 9.79
N VAL A 77 -0.67 1.29 8.47
CA VAL A 77 0.64 1.33 7.81
C VAL A 77 1.14 2.77 7.80
N HIS A 78 2.41 2.96 8.15
CA HIS A 78 3.07 4.28 8.23
C HIS A 78 4.24 4.43 7.26
N ALA A 79 4.79 3.32 6.75
CA ALA A 79 5.87 3.33 5.77
C ALA A 79 5.61 2.29 4.67
N LEU A 80 5.89 2.67 3.43
CA LEU A 80 5.90 1.78 2.27
C LEU A 80 7.17 1.99 1.45
N LEU A 81 7.72 0.89 0.94
CA LEU A 81 8.84 0.90 -0.01
C LEU A 81 8.61 -0.17 -1.08
N ALA A 82 8.46 0.25 -2.34
CA ALA A 82 8.50 -0.66 -3.47
C ALA A 82 9.95 -0.82 -3.94
N HIS A 83 10.47 -2.04 -3.86
CA HIS A 83 11.81 -2.38 -4.32
C HIS A 83 11.77 -2.80 -5.80
N PRO A 84 12.73 -2.36 -6.64
CA PRO A 84 12.76 -2.68 -8.07
C PRO A 84 12.76 -4.18 -8.39
N ALA A 85 13.22 -5.03 -7.47
CA ALA A 85 13.14 -6.49 -7.60
C ALA A 85 11.73 -7.07 -7.36
N GLY A 86 10.68 -6.24 -7.35
CA GLY A 86 9.31 -6.72 -7.27
C GLY A 86 8.84 -7.06 -5.86
N ARG A 87 9.34 -6.36 -4.84
CA ARG A 87 8.88 -6.52 -3.44
C ARG A 87 8.29 -5.23 -2.91
N LEU A 88 7.20 -5.32 -2.17
CA LEU A 88 6.66 -4.23 -1.38
C LEU A 88 6.92 -4.49 0.10
N TYR A 89 7.60 -3.56 0.76
CA TYR A 89 7.81 -3.56 2.19
C TYR A 89 6.82 -2.60 2.84
N ALA A 90 6.18 -3.05 3.92
CA ALA A 90 5.26 -2.26 4.73
C ALA A 90 5.76 -2.20 6.18
N GLY A 91 5.75 -1.01 6.76
CA GLY A 91 6.08 -0.76 8.16
C GLY A 91 4.97 0.02 8.86
N GLY A 92 4.72 -0.26 10.15
CA GLY A 92 3.68 0.40 10.92
C GLY A 92 3.51 -0.18 12.32
N TYR A 93 2.33 0.01 12.90
CA TYR A 93 2.01 -0.49 14.25
C TYR A 93 1.32 -1.87 14.24
N PHE A 94 1.15 -2.49 13.07
CA PHE A 94 0.45 -3.75 12.93
C PHE A 94 1.18 -4.93 13.57
N SER A 95 0.39 -5.90 14.00
CA SER A 95 0.84 -7.21 14.47
C SER A 95 0.43 -8.33 13.53
N LEU A 96 -0.46 -8.04 12.56
CA LEU A 96 -0.87 -8.95 11.50
C LEU A 96 -0.77 -8.27 10.14
N ALA A 97 -0.22 -8.97 9.15
CA ALA A 97 -0.23 -8.60 7.75
C ALA A 97 -0.57 -9.83 6.90
N GLY A 98 -1.61 -9.74 6.07
CA GLY A 98 -2.11 -10.87 5.26
C GLY A 98 -2.41 -12.11 6.11
N ASP A 99 -3.07 -11.92 7.26
CA ASP A 99 -3.43 -12.96 8.23
C ASP A 99 -2.24 -13.68 8.89
N LYS A 100 -1.01 -13.18 8.73
CA LYS A 100 0.20 -13.71 9.37
C LYS A 100 0.68 -12.77 10.46
N VAL A 101 1.20 -13.35 11.56
CA VAL A 101 1.89 -12.59 12.60
C VAL A 101 3.11 -11.92 11.99
N SER A 102 3.14 -10.60 12.05
CA SER A 102 4.23 -9.76 11.55
C SER A 102 4.32 -8.54 12.45
N GLY A 103 5.35 -8.51 13.31
CA GLY A 103 5.57 -7.40 14.23
C GLY A 103 6.12 -6.21 13.48
N TYR A 104 5.29 -5.19 13.26
CA TYR A 104 5.66 -3.85 12.80
C TYR A 104 6.17 -3.72 11.37
N ALA A 105 6.67 -4.79 10.76
CA ALA A 105 7.11 -4.82 9.37
C ALA A 105 6.73 -6.14 8.69
N ALA A 106 6.39 -6.05 7.42
CA ALA A 106 6.06 -7.18 6.55
C ALA A 106 6.48 -6.87 5.11
N TRP A 107 6.57 -7.89 4.28
CA TRP A 107 6.78 -7.71 2.85
C TRP A 107 5.93 -8.68 2.04
N LEU A 108 5.70 -8.35 0.77
CA LEU A 108 5.09 -9.22 -0.22
C LEU A 108 5.76 -9.07 -1.59
N ASP A 109 5.65 -10.10 -2.42
CA ASP A 109 6.03 -10.02 -3.83
C ASP A 109 4.89 -9.36 -4.64
N ILE A 110 5.27 -8.41 -5.50
CA ILE A 110 4.36 -7.61 -6.35
C ILE A 110 4.64 -7.77 -7.85
N ALA A 111 5.72 -8.49 -8.23
CA ALA A 111 6.10 -8.70 -9.63
C ALA A 111 5.68 -10.07 -10.21
N ALA A 112 5.07 -10.96 -9.43
CA ALA A 112 4.58 -12.24 -9.94
C ALA A 112 3.12 -12.14 -10.40
N PRO A 113 2.72 -12.79 -11.51
CA PRO A 113 1.34 -12.81 -11.98
C PRO A 113 0.37 -13.60 -11.08
N GLU A 114 0.85 -14.10 -9.94
CA GLU A 114 0.06 -14.85 -8.97
C GLU A 114 0.04 -14.06 -7.64
N ILE A 115 -1.16 -13.61 -7.30
CA ILE A 115 -1.64 -13.02 -6.04
C ILE A 115 -0.58 -12.67 -4.99
N ALA A 116 -0.51 -11.37 -4.70
CA ALA A 116 0.11 -10.73 -3.54
C ALA A 116 -0.19 -11.44 -2.19
N VAL A 117 0.65 -12.40 -1.80
CA VAL A 117 0.65 -13.03 -0.46
C VAL A 117 1.78 -12.41 0.37
N PHE A 118 1.46 -11.91 1.57
CA PHE A 118 2.46 -11.42 2.52
C PHE A 118 3.34 -12.57 3.02
N ASN A 119 4.66 -12.43 2.97
CA ASN A 119 5.62 -13.46 3.33
C ASN A 119 6.48 -13.07 4.55
N GLY A 120 5.88 -13.09 5.74
CA GLY A 120 6.62 -13.13 7.02
C GLY A 120 7.37 -11.84 7.43
N ALA A 121 7.74 -11.78 8.71
CA ALA A 121 8.51 -10.71 9.31
C ALA A 121 9.94 -10.68 8.74
N SER A 122 10.49 -9.50 8.48
CA SER A 122 11.87 -9.36 8.03
C SER A 122 12.83 -9.77 9.16
N THR A 123 13.38 -10.97 9.12
CA THR A 123 14.71 -11.21 9.67
C THR A 123 15.69 -10.79 8.60
N ALA A 124 16.36 -9.65 8.80
CA ALA A 124 17.41 -9.19 7.89
C ALA A 124 18.40 -10.34 7.62
N PRO A 125 18.84 -10.57 6.37
CA PRO A 125 19.92 -11.51 6.11
C PRO A 125 21.17 -11.01 6.84
N ALA A 126 21.89 -11.93 7.50
CA ALA A 126 23.19 -11.66 8.07
C ALA A 126 24.09 -11.04 6.98
N ASP A 127 24.76 -9.96 7.33
CA ASP A 127 25.71 -9.29 6.46
C ASP A 127 26.90 -10.22 6.20
N GLU A 128 27.00 -10.73 4.97
CA GLU A 128 28.29 -11.20 4.45
C GLU A 128 29.20 -9.98 4.23
N ARG A 129 29.74 -9.45 5.33
CA ARG A 129 31.00 -8.71 5.27
C ARG A 129 32.10 -9.73 5.07
N ASN A 130 32.37 -9.97 3.81
CA ASN A 130 33.59 -10.59 3.34
C ASN A 130 34.67 -9.50 3.36
N ASP A 131 35.34 -9.30 4.49
CA ASP A 131 36.64 -8.64 4.57
C ASP A 131 37.73 -9.70 4.78
N GLY A 132 38.48 -9.95 3.71
CA GLY A 132 39.69 -10.77 3.73
C GLY A 132 40.88 -10.08 4.36
#